data_AF-A0A7X5XS36-F1
#
_entry.id   AF-A0A7X5XS36-F1
#
_cell.length_a   1.000
_cell.length_b   1.000
_cell.length_c   1.000
_cell.angle_alpha   90.00
_cell.angle_beta   90.00
_cell.angle_gamma   90.00
#
_symmetry.space_group_name_H-M   'P 1'
#
loop_
_entity.id
_entity.type
_entity.pdbx_description
1 polymer ?
#
loop_
_entity_poly.entity_id
_entity_poly.type
_entity_poly.pdbx_seq_one_letter_code
_entity_poly.pdbx_strand_id
1 'polypeptide(L)'
;MIRGLSFMTSWRKIGFGGLLLSATIPLNGTVVAPSNAQTAAPVTVPASFDCGKATRAVDRFLCANAALRWQDLALSRSYRATLSALSGPARAALVAEQRDWVSERDRRCAADRSFIELNDPASSVHDQAYDCLMTVYLDLRHLRSLRDSGMIDEAEYRAKRAEILAAL
;
A
#
# COMPACT_ATOMS: atom_id res chain seq x y z
N MET A 1 -7.27 44.64 -4.98
CA MET A 1 -8.69 44.42 -4.63
C MET A 1 -9.31 43.55 -5.69
N ILE A 2 -9.42 42.24 -5.47
CA ILE A 2 -10.20 41.33 -6.31
C ILE A 2 -11.09 40.51 -5.38
N ARG A 3 -12.38 40.53 -5.70
CA ARG A 3 -13.51 40.04 -4.90
C ARG A 3 -13.47 38.51 -4.77
N GLY A 4 -13.86 38.06 -3.58
CA GLY A 4 -13.96 36.65 -3.23
C GLY A 4 -15.08 35.90 -3.97
N LEU A 5 -14.86 34.60 -4.10
CA LEU A 5 -15.87 33.61 -4.44
C LEU A 5 -16.04 32.71 -3.22
N SER A 6 -17.03 33.02 -2.40
CA SER A 6 -17.53 32.12 -1.35
C SER A 6 -18.20 30.93 -2.02
N PHE A 7 -17.62 29.75 -1.86
CA PHE A 7 -18.29 28.49 -2.15
C PHE A 7 -19.38 28.26 -1.10
N MET A 8 -20.64 28.51 -1.45
CA MET A 8 -21.79 28.17 -0.62
C MET A 8 -21.93 26.65 -0.54
N THR A 9 -21.78 26.12 0.67
CA THR A 9 -22.14 24.76 1.06
C THR A 9 -23.65 24.55 0.90
N SER A 10 -24.06 23.90 -0.18
CA SER A 10 -25.45 23.44 -0.38
C SER A 10 -25.63 22.05 0.22
N TRP A 11 -25.83 21.99 1.54
CA TRP A 11 -26.30 20.78 2.20
C TRP A 11 -27.83 20.76 2.08
N ARG A 12 -28.30 19.97 1.12
CA ARG A 12 -29.72 19.73 0.87
C ARG A 12 -30.31 19.04 2.10
N LYS A 13 -31.03 19.80 2.92
CA LYS A 13 -31.80 19.32 4.08
C LYS A 13 -32.85 18.32 3.59
N ILE A 14 -32.62 17.04 3.84
CA ILE A 14 -33.64 16.00 3.68
C ILE A 14 -34.60 16.15 4.86
N GLY A 15 -35.80 16.66 4.58
CA GLY A 15 -36.88 16.77 5.55
C GLY A 15 -37.45 15.37 5.85
N PHE A 16 -37.27 14.90 7.08
CA PHE A 16 -38.05 13.79 7.60
C PHE A 16 -39.41 14.33 8.05
N GLY A 17 -40.37 14.28 7.12
CA GLY A 17 -41.79 14.50 7.42
C GLY A 17 -42.31 13.38 8.32
N GLY A 18 -42.98 13.78 9.40
CA GLY A 18 -43.55 12.88 10.38
C GLY A 18 -44.69 12.03 9.83
N LEU A 19 -44.73 10.78 10.30
CA LEU A 19 -45.92 9.95 10.34
C LEU A 19 -45.92 9.24 11.70
N LEU A 20 -46.75 9.73 12.63
CA LEU A 20 -47.00 9.09 13.91
C LEU A 20 -48.09 8.02 13.70
N LEU A 21 -47.70 6.75 13.57
CA LEU A 21 -48.59 5.62 13.82
C LEU A 21 -48.26 4.99 15.16
N SER A 22 -49.15 5.18 16.13
CA SER A 22 -49.12 4.50 17.42
C SER A 22 -49.55 3.05 17.25
N ALA A 23 -48.59 2.13 17.20
CA ALA A 23 -48.83 0.69 17.34
C ALA A 23 -48.37 0.25 18.74
N THR A 24 -49.31 -0.10 19.61
CA THR A 24 -49.04 -0.68 20.92
C THR A 24 -48.66 -2.15 20.76
N ILE A 25 -47.35 -2.45 20.81
CA ILE A 25 -46.83 -3.82 20.80
C ILE A 25 -46.87 -4.35 22.24
N PRO A 26 -47.46 -5.53 22.51
CA PRO A 26 -47.42 -6.14 23.83
C PRO A 26 -45.99 -6.56 24.19
N LEU A 27 -45.56 -6.19 25.41
CA LEU A 27 -44.27 -6.56 26.00
C LEU A 27 -44.23 -8.06 26.29
N ASN A 28 -43.92 -8.88 25.27
CA ASN A 28 -43.43 -10.24 25.49
C ASN A 28 -41.90 -10.17 25.67
N GLY A 29 -41.44 -10.66 26.83
CA GLY A 29 -40.07 -10.52 27.31
C GLY A 29 -39.01 -10.97 26.31
N THR A 30 -38.05 -10.10 26.07
CA THR A 30 -36.86 -10.40 25.28
C THR A 30 -35.85 -11.14 26.15
N VAL A 31 -35.63 -12.42 25.85
CA VAL A 31 -34.45 -13.13 26.32
C VAL A 31 -33.24 -12.52 25.59
N VAL A 32 -32.48 -11.68 26.29
CA VAL A 32 -31.20 -11.17 25.80
C VAL A 32 -30.20 -12.32 25.87
N ALA A 33 -29.97 -12.99 24.73
CA ALA A 33 -28.84 -13.91 24.62
C ALA A 33 -27.53 -13.08 24.73
N PRO A 34 -26.54 -13.53 25.53
CA PRO A 34 -25.25 -12.85 25.56
C PRO A 34 -24.56 -13.00 24.21
N SER A 35 -24.42 -11.89 23.48
CA SER A 35 -23.53 -11.80 22.32
C SER A 35 -22.09 -11.89 22.82
N ASN A 36 -21.51 -13.08 22.73
CA ASN A 36 -20.06 -13.25 22.79
C ASN A 36 -19.46 -12.69 21.50
N ALA A 37 -19.36 -11.36 21.41
CA ALA A 37 -18.55 -10.71 20.39
C ALA A 37 -17.08 -11.01 20.71
N GLN A 38 -16.57 -12.12 20.20
CA GLN A 38 -15.12 -12.34 20.15
C GLN A 38 -14.52 -11.24 19.27
N THR A 39 -13.87 -10.26 19.89
CA THR A 39 -12.97 -9.34 19.18
C THR A 39 -11.83 -10.18 18.61
N ALA A 40 -11.94 -10.54 17.33
CA ALA A 40 -10.83 -11.11 16.60
C ALA A 40 -9.64 -10.15 16.68
N ALA A 41 -8.47 -10.66 17.08
CA ALA A 41 -7.26 -9.86 17.09
C ALA A 41 -7.01 -9.29 15.68
N PRO A 42 -6.58 -8.02 15.55
CA PRO A 42 -6.34 -7.43 14.25
C PRO A 42 -5.29 -8.24 13.49
N VAL A 43 -5.68 -8.76 12.32
CA VAL A 43 -4.76 -9.46 11.41
C VAL A 43 -3.74 -8.43 10.92
N THR A 44 -2.49 -8.58 11.35
CA THR A 44 -1.41 -7.69 10.93
C THR A 44 -0.72 -8.27 9.69
N VAL A 45 -0.77 -7.57 8.57
CA VAL A 45 -0.01 -7.95 7.37
C VAL A 45 1.49 -7.70 7.62
N PRO A 46 2.36 -8.72 7.52
CA PRO A 46 3.81 -8.53 7.68
C PRO A 46 4.42 -7.90 6.42
N ALA A 47 5.59 -7.28 6.56
CA ALA A 47 6.47 -7.01 5.41
C ALA A 47 7.15 -8.31 4.95
N SER A 48 7.97 -8.25 3.89
CA SER A 48 8.77 -9.40 3.43
C SER A 48 9.96 -9.74 4.34
N PHE A 49 10.20 -8.91 5.36
CA PHE A 49 11.25 -9.00 6.36
C PHE A 49 10.71 -8.77 7.78
N ASP A 50 11.55 -9.04 8.78
CA ASP A 50 11.22 -8.83 10.19
C ASP A 50 11.30 -7.33 10.54
N CYS A 51 10.13 -6.72 10.75
CA CYS A 51 10.03 -5.30 11.12
C CYS A 51 10.74 -4.97 12.44
N GLY A 52 10.90 -5.92 13.36
CA GLY A 52 11.65 -5.73 14.60
C GLY A 52 13.16 -5.56 14.38
N LYS A 53 13.66 -5.88 13.18
CA LYS A 53 15.08 -5.78 12.79
C LYS A 53 15.35 -4.65 11.80
N ALA A 54 14.36 -3.81 11.52
CA ALA A 54 14.47 -2.72 10.55
C ALA A 54 15.39 -1.60 11.07
N THR A 55 16.58 -1.45 10.48
CA THR A 55 17.56 -0.42 10.86
C THR A 55 17.58 0.77 9.90
N ARG A 56 17.11 0.60 8.67
CA ARG A 56 17.03 1.68 7.67
C ARG A 56 15.75 2.49 7.87
N ALA A 57 15.81 3.80 7.58
CA ALA A 57 14.66 4.70 7.74
C ALA A 57 13.46 4.27 6.87
N VAL A 58 13.71 3.96 5.60
CA VAL A 58 12.69 3.45 4.65
C VAL A 58 12.07 2.13 5.10
N ASP A 59 12.86 1.21 5.68
CA ASP A 59 12.35 -0.08 6.16
C ASP A 59 11.44 0.11 7.38
N ARG A 60 11.81 1.00 8.30
CA ARG A 60 10.92 1.38 9.41
C ARG A 60 9.65 2.05 8.91
N PHE A 61 9.75 2.90 7.89
CA PHE A 61 8.60 3.56 7.28
C PHE A 61 7.65 2.57 6.59
N LEU A 62 8.20 1.62 5.83
CA LEU A 62 7.46 0.46 5.31
C LEU A 62 6.74 -0.26 6.45
N CYS A 63 7.45 -0.55 7.53
CA CYS A 63 6.91 -1.26 8.69
C CYS A 63 5.82 -0.48 9.44
N ALA A 64 5.81 0.85 9.43
CA ALA A 64 4.74 1.66 10.02
C ALA A 64 3.44 1.63 9.20
N ASN A 65 3.52 1.35 7.89
CA ASN A 65 2.40 1.50 6.96
C ASN A 65 1.86 0.16 6.45
N ALA A 66 0.64 -0.21 6.85
CA ALA A 66 0.05 -1.52 6.52
C ALA A 66 -0.07 -1.80 5.02
N ALA A 67 -0.47 -0.78 4.24
CA ALA A 67 -0.56 -0.91 2.79
C ALA A 67 0.81 -1.19 2.18
N LEU A 68 1.84 -0.44 2.57
CA LEU A 68 3.20 -0.63 2.08
C LEU A 68 3.78 -1.99 2.47
N ARG A 69 3.53 -2.48 3.70
CA ARG A 69 3.91 -3.86 4.10
C ARG A 69 3.28 -4.90 3.18
N TRP A 70 2.00 -4.75 2.84
CA TRP A 70 1.34 -5.64 1.89
C TRP A 70 2.00 -5.57 0.52
N GLN A 71 2.33 -4.37 0.03
CA GLN A 71 2.95 -4.19 -1.28
C GLN A 71 4.30 -4.91 -1.37
N ASP A 72 5.11 -4.75 -0.32
CA ASP A 72 6.42 -5.36 -0.14
C ASP A 72 6.33 -6.89 -0.09
N LEU A 73 5.42 -7.40 0.74
CA LEU A 73 5.17 -8.84 0.84
C LEU A 73 4.73 -9.44 -0.51
N ALA A 74 3.79 -8.79 -1.21
CA ALA A 74 3.29 -9.26 -2.49
C ALA A 74 4.40 -9.31 -3.56
N LEU A 75 5.22 -8.26 -3.66
CA LEU A 75 6.33 -8.22 -4.62
C LEU A 75 7.40 -9.28 -4.28
N SER A 76 7.68 -9.48 -2.99
CA SER A 76 8.65 -10.48 -2.55
C SER A 76 8.21 -11.92 -2.88
N ARG A 77 6.90 -12.20 -2.86
CA ARG A 77 6.35 -13.51 -3.22
C ARG A 77 6.54 -13.80 -4.71
N SER A 78 6.21 -12.85 -5.59
CA SER A 78 6.45 -13.04 -7.03
C SER A 78 7.94 -13.17 -7.33
N TYR A 79 8.78 -12.36 -6.70
CA TYR A 79 10.24 -12.49 -6.80
C TYR A 79 10.72 -13.90 -6.43
N ARG A 80 10.31 -14.43 -5.27
CA ARG A 80 10.72 -15.75 -4.80
C ARG A 80 10.22 -16.88 -5.71
N ALA A 81 9.01 -16.75 -6.23
CA ALA A 81 8.45 -17.70 -7.20
C ALA A 81 9.32 -17.78 -8.46
N THR A 82 9.59 -16.63 -9.11
CA THR A 82 10.48 -16.59 -10.28
C THR A 82 11.88 -17.08 -9.93
N LEU A 83 12.44 -16.62 -8.81
CA LEU A 83 13.78 -17.01 -8.37
C LEU A 83 13.91 -18.53 -8.21
N SER A 84 12.90 -19.19 -7.64
CA SER A 84 12.90 -20.65 -7.43
C SER A 84 12.89 -21.46 -8.73
N ALA A 85 12.37 -20.90 -9.82
CA ALA A 85 12.34 -21.54 -11.13
C ALA A 85 13.63 -21.33 -11.95
N LEU A 86 14.53 -20.45 -11.50
CA LEU A 86 15.76 -20.11 -12.21
C LEU A 86 17.00 -20.73 -11.56
N SER A 87 17.97 -21.06 -12.40
CA SER A 87 19.32 -21.52 -12.02
C SER A 87 20.41 -20.77 -12.78
N GLY A 88 21.66 -20.88 -12.31
CA GLY A 88 22.83 -20.37 -13.01
C GLY A 88 22.79 -18.86 -13.30
N PRO A 89 23.27 -18.40 -14.46
CA PRO A 89 23.34 -16.98 -14.81
C PRO A 89 22.01 -16.24 -14.75
N ALA A 90 20.90 -16.89 -15.17
CA ALA A 90 19.57 -16.26 -15.14
C ALA A 90 19.11 -15.96 -13.71
N ARG A 91 19.37 -16.88 -12.78
CA ARG A 91 19.10 -16.67 -11.34
C ARG A 91 19.92 -15.49 -10.80
N ALA A 92 21.20 -15.43 -11.14
CA ALA A 92 22.10 -14.35 -10.70
C ALA A 92 21.65 -12.99 -11.26
N ALA A 93 21.23 -12.93 -12.52
CA ALA A 93 20.70 -11.73 -13.15
C ALA A 93 19.44 -11.22 -12.42
N LEU A 94 18.47 -12.10 -12.12
CA LEU A 94 17.27 -11.72 -11.38
C LEU A 94 17.58 -11.17 -9.97
N VAL A 95 18.59 -11.74 -9.29
CA VAL A 95 19.05 -11.23 -7.98
C VAL A 95 19.64 -9.83 -8.12
N ALA A 96 20.50 -9.59 -9.12
CA ALA A 96 21.07 -8.27 -9.38
C ALA A 96 19.96 -7.25 -9.68
N GLU A 97 19.04 -7.60 -10.58
CA GLU A 97 17.89 -6.76 -10.91
C GLU A 97 17.04 -6.42 -9.68
N GLN A 98 16.77 -7.38 -8.80
CA GLN A 98 16.00 -7.08 -7.58
C GLN A 98 16.75 -6.13 -6.65
N ARG A 99 18.08 -6.29 -6.51
CA ARG A 99 18.92 -5.41 -5.66
C ARG A 99 18.97 -3.99 -6.20
N ASP A 100 19.18 -3.85 -7.50
CA ASP A 100 19.22 -2.54 -8.16
C ASP A 100 17.90 -1.80 -7.96
N TRP A 101 16.77 -2.50 -8.11
CA TRP A 101 15.47 -1.91 -7.89
C TRP A 101 15.27 -1.47 -6.42
N VAL A 102 15.69 -2.27 -5.43
CA VAL A 102 15.59 -1.87 -4.01
C VAL A 102 16.44 -0.63 -3.73
N SER A 103 17.67 -0.60 -4.24
CA SER A 103 18.56 0.55 -4.10
C SER A 103 17.92 1.80 -4.69
N GLU A 104 17.34 1.68 -5.88
CA GLU A 104 16.75 2.81 -6.61
C GLU A 104 15.45 3.31 -5.98
N ARG A 105 14.59 2.39 -5.53
CA ARG A 105 13.41 2.69 -4.71
C ARG A 105 13.79 3.56 -3.52
N ASP A 106 14.83 3.15 -2.79
CA ASP A 106 15.25 3.82 -1.56
C ASP A 106 15.84 5.21 -1.85
N ARG A 107 16.71 5.29 -2.87
CA ARG A 107 17.30 6.56 -3.32
C ARG A 107 16.23 7.60 -3.68
N ARG A 108 15.15 7.17 -4.32
CA ARG A 108 14.10 8.05 -4.86
C ARG A 108 13.05 8.41 -3.84
N CYS A 109 12.49 7.41 -3.16
CA CYS A 109 11.33 7.62 -2.32
C CYS A 109 11.67 8.02 -0.89
N ALA A 110 12.89 7.72 -0.42
CA ALA A 110 13.34 8.08 0.92
C ALA A 110 14.59 8.95 0.93
N ALA A 111 15.45 8.84 -0.09
CA ALA A 111 16.72 9.55 -0.19
C ALA A 111 17.54 9.41 1.11
N ASP A 112 18.02 10.51 1.68
CA ASP A 112 18.75 10.60 2.94
C ASP A 112 17.87 10.92 4.16
N ARG A 113 16.53 10.89 4.00
CA ARG A 113 15.58 11.25 5.06
C ARG A 113 15.64 10.29 6.23
N SER A 114 15.55 10.86 7.43
CA SER A 114 15.39 10.11 8.66
C SER A 114 14.00 9.50 8.78
N PHE A 115 13.84 8.50 9.65
CA PHE A 115 12.52 7.92 9.91
C PHE A 115 11.55 8.93 10.53
N ILE A 116 12.05 9.88 11.33
CA ILE A 116 11.23 10.92 11.94
C ILE A 116 10.62 11.81 10.85
N GLU A 117 11.43 12.25 9.88
CA GLU A 117 10.94 13.04 8.74
C GLU A 117 9.93 12.27 7.88
N LEU A 118 10.17 10.98 7.64
CA LEU A 118 9.28 10.14 6.85
C LEU A 118 7.96 9.84 7.58
N ASN A 119 7.97 9.73 8.91
CA ASN A 119 6.84 9.25 9.70
C ASN A 119 6.04 10.38 10.39
N ASP A 120 6.26 11.63 10.00
CA ASP A 120 5.44 12.76 10.45
C ASP A 120 4.20 12.91 9.56
N PRO A 121 2.99 12.60 10.05
CA PRO A 121 1.77 12.64 9.24
C PRO A 121 1.35 14.06 8.83
N ALA A 122 1.95 15.11 9.39
CA ALA A 122 1.70 16.49 8.98
C ALA A 122 2.68 16.98 7.88
N SER A 123 3.67 16.17 7.53
CA SER A 123 4.73 16.55 6.60
C SER A 123 4.40 16.20 5.17
N SER A 124 4.61 17.12 4.23
CA SER A 124 4.53 16.81 2.80
C SER A 124 5.58 15.79 2.36
N VAL A 125 6.66 15.61 3.14
CA VAL A 125 7.67 14.56 2.90
C VAL A 125 7.07 13.16 3.12
N HIS A 126 6.17 13.01 4.10
CA HIS A 126 5.47 11.76 4.35
C HIS A 126 4.63 11.36 3.13
N ASP A 127 3.79 12.27 2.66
CA ASP A 127 2.91 12.04 1.50
C ASP A 127 3.71 11.69 0.25
N GLN A 128 4.76 12.47 -0.04
CA GLN A 128 5.65 12.22 -1.18
C GLN A 128 6.34 10.85 -1.10
N ALA A 129 6.86 10.48 0.06
CA ALA A 129 7.52 9.19 0.25
C ALA A 129 6.54 8.02 0.13
N TYR A 130 5.34 8.16 0.72
CA TYR A 130 4.29 7.16 0.64
C TYR A 130 3.82 6.94 -0.80
N ASP A 131 3.50 8.02 -1.52
CA ASP A 131 3.02 7.98 -2.90
C ASP A 131 4.08 7.42 -3.85
N CYS A 132 5.35 7.84 -3.67
CA CYS A 132 6.47 7.30 -4.43
C CYS A 132 6.60 5.79 -4.21
N LEU A 133 6.65 5.34 -2.95
CA LEU A 133 6.77 3.92 -2.63
C LEU A 133 5.60 3.13 -3.21
N MET A 134 4.37 3.60 -3.02
CA MET A 134 3.18 2.92 -3.53
C MET A 134 3.24 2.74 -5.04
N THR A 135 3.59 3.80 -5.77
CA THR A 135 3.72 3.80 -7.24
C THR A 135 4.77 2.79 -7.70
N VAL A 136 6.01 2.87 -7.20
CA VAL A 136 7.10 1.99 -7.67
C VAL A 136 6.87 0.52 -7.33
N TYR A 137 6.16 0.22 -6.23
CA TYR A 137 5.74 -1.15 -5.93
C TYR A 137 4.67 -1.66 -6.87
N LEU A 138 3.64 -0.85 -7.14
CA LEU A 138 2.54 -1.21 -8.03
C LEU A 138 3.07 -1.45 -9.45
N ASP A 139 3.91 -0.56 -9.95
CA ASP A 139 4.47 -0.65 -11.30
C ASP A 139 5.30 -1.92 -11.49
N LEU A 140 6.24 -2.20 -10.57
CA LEU A 140 7.07 -3.39 -10.71
C LEU A 140 6.25 -4.69 -10.58
N ARG A 141 5.24 -4.72 -9.70
CA ARG A 141 4.36 -5.89 -9.61
C ARG A 141 3.52 -6.06 -10.87
N HIS A 142 3.00 -4.97 -11.43
CA HIS A 142 2.22 -5.02 -12.66
C HIS A 142 3.09 -5.54 -13.82
N LEU A 143 4.28 -4.99 -14.02
CA LEU A 143 5.21 -5.48 -15.05
C LEU A 143 5.55 -6.96 -14.90
N ARG A 144 5.81 -7.42 -13.66
CA ARG A 144 6.06 -8.85 -13.41
C ARG A 144 4.83 -9.69 -13.73
N SER A 145 3.64 -9.24 -13.36
CA SER A 145 2.39 -9.93 -13.69
C SER A 145 2.18 -10.06 -15.19
N LEU A 146 2.47 -9.01 -15.97
CA LEU A 146 2.38 -9.03 -17.43
C LEU A 146 3.34 -10.05 -18.03
N ARG A 147 4.60 -10.04 -17.59
CA ARG A 147 5.62 -10.99 -18.03
C ARG A 147 5.25 -12.43 -17.65
N ASP A 148 4.84 -12.65 -16.41
CA ASP A 148 4.48 -13.99 -15.90
C ASP A 148 3.22 -14.53 -16.59
N SER A 149 2.35 -13.65 -17.11
CA SER A 149 1.17 -14.00 -17.91
C SER A 149 1.47 -14.11 -19.42
N GLY A 150 2.72 -13.89 -19.84
CA GLY A 150 3.13 -13.90 -21.26
C GLY A 150 2.56 -12.76 -22.10
N MET A 151 2.03 -11.70 -21.47
CA MET A 151 1.52 -10.51 -22.17
C MET A 151 2.63 -9.62 -22.71
N ILE A 152 3.81 -9.65 -22.09
CA ILE A 152 5.04 -8.99 -22.55
C ILE A 152 6.18 -10.00 -22.50
N ASP A 153 7.11 -9.90 -23.45
CA ASP A 153 8.30 -10.74 -23.44
C ASP A 153 9.41 -10.19 -22.51
N GLU A 154 10.52 -10.93 -22.37
CA GLU A 154 11.64 -10.54 -21.52
C GLU A 154 12.34 -9.24 -21.98
N ALA A 155 12.36 -8.96 -23.29
CA ALA A 155 12.99 -7.77 -23.82
C ALA A 155 12.14 -6.52 -23.51
N GLU A 156 10.83 -6.62 -23.71
CA GLU A 156 9.86 -5.59 -23.36
C GLU A 156 9.82 -5.38 -21.83
N TYR A 157 9.85 -6.45 -21.03
CA TYR A 157 9.95 -6.36 -19.57
C TYR A 157 11.20 -5.57 -19.14
N ARG A 158 12.36 -5.87 -19.72
CA ARG A 158 13.62 -5.19 -19.42
C ARG A 158 13.56 -3.71 -19.82
N ALA A 159 13.01 -3.39 -20.98
CA ALA A 159 12.85 -2.02 -21.46
C ALA A 159 11.93 -1.20 -20.54
N LYS A 160 10.72 -1.70 -20.25
CA LYS A 160 9.77 -1.02 -19.35
C LYS A 160 10.31 -0.89 -17.92
N ARG A 161 11.02 -1.91 -17.43
CA ARG A 161 11.68 -1.82 -16.12
C ARG A 161 12.78 -0.75 -16.13
N ALA A 162 13.56 -0.65 -17.21
CA ALA A 162 14.54 0.42 -17.35
C ALA A 162 13.87 1.80 -17.41
N GLU A 163 12.71 1.94 -18.05
CA GLU A 163 11.92 3.17 -18.02
C GLU A 163 11.43 3.51 -16.61
N ILE A 164 10.87 2.56 -15.84
CA ILE A 164 10.55 2.80 -14.41
C ILE A 164 11.81 3.19 -13.65
N LEU A 165 12.97 2.61 -13.98
CA LEU A 165 14.24 2.99 -13.38
C LEU A 165 14.84 4.28 -13.95
N ALA A 166 14.34 4.86 -15.04
CA ALA A 166 14.91 6.05 -15.68
C ALA A 166 13.98 7.27 -15.65
N ALA A 167 12.67 7.06 -15.54
CA ALA A 167 11.62 8.07 -15.46
C ALA A 167 11.41 8.60 -14.03
N LEU A 168 12.30 8.25 -13.09
CA LEU A 168 12.33 8.80 -11.73
C LEU A 168 13.74 9.31 -11.37
#